data_AF-A0A956QW27-F1
#
_entry.id   AF-A0A956QW27-F1
#
_cell.length_a   1.000
_cell.length_b   1.000
_cell.length_c   1.000
_cell.angle_alpha   90.00
_cell.angle_beta   90.00
_cell.angle_gamma   90.00
#
_symmetry.space_group_name_H-M   'P 1'
#
loop_
_entity.id
_entity.type
_entity.pdbx_description
1 polymer ?
#
loop_
_entity_poly.entity_id
_entity_poly.type
_entity_poly.pdbx_seq_one_letter_code
_entity_poly.pdbx_strand_id
1 'polypeptide(L)'
;MSLSQEPAYSVLKDELVCGYTDISKESYAGFSGKHEIGGQAINTTNGAGPHNLQTFVLASDGTVLHCMPGYWNPTDLVREIGFAARLHDVWTNPALSEGQKRTMFRNLHLAHHNEHPAAMVKRSKMQGFDQKYEAKHRLASSDTILDSRLAAQSLLPGHPVPQAAFKTTDQIMHDRMASRPFVPYSKFDTAAFVDYGRPKYDKNEDFRNANGVITDPEAAKKQELLGQVPEKKNRKKRMMRRVVNTAGRGVINYGIRALR
;
A
#
# COMPACT_ATOMS: atom_id res chain seq x y z
N MET A 1 5.34 13.02 -9.43
CA MET A 1 6.41 12.26 -10.13
C MET A 1 5.90 11.09 -10.95
N SER A 2 4.99 10.24 -10.47
CA SER A 2 4.36 9.24 -11.36
C SER A 2 3.50 9.93 -12.43
N LEU A 3 2.52 10.73 -12.00
CA LEU A 3 1.50 11.35 -12.86
C LEU A 3 1.99 12.60 -13.62
N SER A 4 3.12 13.16 -13.21
CA SER A 4 3.61 14.48 -13.65
C SER A 4 4.92 14.40 -14.43
N GLN A 5 5.30 13.20 -14.87
CA GLN A 5 6.50 12.94 -15.66
C GLN A 5 6.13 12.20 -16.93
N GLU A 6 6.92 12.39 -17.98
CA GLU A 6 6.77 11.59 -19.20
C GLU A 6 7.16 10.13 -18.97
N PRO A 7 6.51 9.17 -19.66
CA PRO A 7 5.44 9.39 -20.65
C PRO A 7 4.02 9.55 -20.04
N ALA A 8 3.86 9.42 -18.73
CA ALA A 8 2.55 9.39 -18.09
C ALA A 8 1.79 10.71 -18.21
N TYR A 9 2.47 11.85 -18.11
CA TYR A 9 1.83 13.16 -18.19
C TYR A 9 1.07 13.35 -19.50
N SER A 10 1.71 13.07 -20.64
CA SER A 10 1.07 13.19 -21.95
C SER A 10 -0.16 12.29 -22.08
N VAL A 11 -0.04 11.01 -21.70
CA VAL A 11 -1.16 10.05 -21.76
C VAL A 11 -2.34 10.50 -20.88
N LEU A 12 -2.06 10.92 -19.64
CA LEU A 12 -3.10 11.38 -18.71
C LEU A 12 -3.80 12.65 -19.22
N LYS A 13 -3.07 13.54 -19.87
CA LYS A 13 -3.58 14.81 -20.40
C LYS A 13 -4.39 14.61 -21.68
N ASP A 14 -3.90 13.77 -22.59
CA ASP A 14 -4.39 13.71 -23.96
C ASP A 14 -5.43 12.58 -24.16
N GLU A 15 -5.41 11.53 -23.33
CA GLU A 15 -6.27 10.34 -23.51
C GLU A 15 -7.33 10.15 -22.42
N LEU A 16 -7.23 10.86 -21.29
CA LEU A 16 -8.08 10.62 -20.11
C LEU A 16 -8.67 11.92 -19.54
N VAL A 17 -9.85 11.80 -18.92
CA VAL A 17 -10.40 12.84 -18.06
C VAL A 17 -9.96 12.58 -16.63
N CYS A 18 -9.08 13.43 -16.11
CA CYS A 18 -8.49 13.26 -14.78
C CYS A 18 -9.29 14.00 -13.69
N GLY A 19 -9.57 13.31 -12.59
CA GLY A 19 -10.13 13.87 -11.37
C GLY A 19 -9.37 13.40 -10.13
N TYR A 20 -9.66 13.99 -8.97
CA TYR A 20 -9.07 13.56 -7.70
C TYR A 20 -10.09 13.66 -6.57
N THR A 21 -9.84 12.93 -5.49
CA THR A 21 -10.59 12.99 -4.24
C THR A 21 -9.62 12.81 -3.08
N ASP A 22 -9.78 13.62 -2.03
CA ASP A 22 -8.99 13.47 -0.81
C ASP A 22 -9.53 12.29 0.02
N ILE A 23 -8.70 11.28 0.21
CA ILE A 23 -9.00 10.10 1.00
C ILE A 23 -8.53 10.22 2.45
N SER A 24 -7.93 11.33 2.87
CA SER A 24 -7.25 11.45 4.19
C SER A 24 -8.14 11.13 5.39
N LYS A 25 -9.47 11.25 5.23
CA LYS A 25 -10.49 10.94 6.24
C LYS A 25 -11.11 9.56 6.11
N GLU A 26 -10.75 8.81 5.08
CA GLU A 26 -11.25 7.45 4.86
C GLU A 26 -10.61 6.47 5.82
N SER A 27 -11.36 5.43 6.19
CA SER A 27 -10.92 4.42 7.17
C SER A 27 -9.76 3.55 6.68
N TYR A 28 -9.63 3.41 5.36
CA TYR A 28 -8.56 2.65 4.71
C TYR A 28 -7.32 3.49 4.40
N ALA A 29 -7.39 4.81 4.63
CA ALA A 29 -6.28 5.70 4.37
C ALA A 29 -5.16 5.50 5.39
N GLY A 30 -3.94 5.51 4.87
CA GLY A 30 -2.74 5.42 5.68
C GLY A 30 -2.41 6.76 6.31
N PHE A 31 -1.18 6.89 6.77
CA PHE A 31 -0.66 8.17 7.23
C PHE A 31 0.81 8.34 6.88
N SER A 32 1.16 9.54 6.41
CA SER A 32 2.53 9.89 6.02
C SER A 32 2.80 11.38 6.19
N GLY A 33 4.08 11.76 6.04
CA GLY A 33 4.44 13.17 5.92
C GLY A 33 3.81 13.81 4.68
N LYS A 34 3.54 15.12 4.76
CA LYS A 34 2.96 15.90 3.65
C LYS A 34 3.97 16.10 2.52
N HIS A 35 3.57 15.82 1.28
CA HIS A 35 4.32 16.22 0.08
C HIS A 35 3.93 17.64 -0.32
N GLU A 36 4.88 18.57 -0.29
CA GLU A 36 4.68 19.94 -0.78
C GLU A 36 4.76 19.97 -2.31
N ILE A 37 4.10 20.95 -2.94
CA ILE A 37 4.01 21.10 -4.41
C ILE A 37 5.41 21.20 -5.07
N GLY A 38 6.40 21.72 -4.35
CA GLY A 38 7.81 21.78 -4.79
C GLY A 38 8.76 20.83 -4.03
N GLY A 39 8.22 19.90 -3.24
CA GLY A 39 9.03 18.97 -2.44
C GLY A 39 9.82 18.01 -3.32
N GLN A 40 10.94 17.50 -2.78
CA GLN A 40 11.68 16.45 -3.47
C GLN A 40 10.83 15.19 -3.50
N ALA A 41 10.80 14.55 -4.64
CA ALA A 41 10.16 13.26 -4.80
C ALA A 41 11.24 12.31 -5.33
N ILE A 42 11.32 11.12 -4.76
CA ILE A 42 12.31 10.11 -5.15
C ILE A 42 11.59 8.98 -5.87
N ASN A 43 12.18 8.46 -6.95
CA ASN A 43 11.66 7.28 -7.61
C ASN A 43 11.69 6.12 -6.61
N THR A 44 10.51 5.56 -6.33
CA THR A 44 10.32 4.44 -5.41
C THR A 44 9.86 3.21 -6.21
N THR A 45 9.45 2.17 -5.48
CA THR A 45 8.89 0.95 -6.07
C THR A 45 7.42 1.15 -6.45
N ASN A 46 6.96 0.47 -7.50
CA ASN A 46 5.54 0.39 -7.81
C ASN A 46 4.79 -0.18 -6.60
N GLY A 47 3.60 0.33 -6.31
CA GLY A 47 2.82 -0.06 -5.13
C GLY A 47 3.26 0.56 -3.81
N ALA A 48 4.28 1.44 -3.78
CA ALA A 48 4.68 2.09 -2.53
C ALA A 48 3.59 3.06 -2.04
N GLY A 49 3.21 2.94 -0.76
CA GLY A 49 2.17 3.77 -0.15
C GLY A 49 0.77 3.40 -0.62
N PRO A 50 0.37 2.11 -0.62
CA PRO A 50 -0.90 1.68 -1.20
C PRO A 50 -2.12 2.29 -0.51
N HIS A 51 -1.99 2.62 0.77
CA HIS A 51 -3.01 3.28 1.57
C HIS A 51 -3.07 4.81 1.39
N ASN A 52 -2.10 5.42 0.71
CA ASN A 52 -1.96 6.88 0.61
C ASN A 52 -2.35 7.41 -0.77
N LEU A 53 -2.28 6.57 -1.80
CA LEU A 53 -2.62 6.91 -3.18
C LEU A 53 -3.30 5.70 -3.83
N GLN A 54 -4.39 5.93 -4.55
CA GLN A 54 -5.00 4.94 -5.42
C GLN A 54 -5.37 5.58 -6.75
N THR A 55 -4.88 5.01 -7.85
CA THR A 55 -5.23 5.47 -9.20
C THR A 55 -6.24 4.51 -9.80
N PHE A 56 -7.46 4.99 -10.06
CA PHE A 56 -8.50 4.22 -10.72
C PHE A 56 -8.61 4.64 -12.19
N VAL A 57 -8.78 3.66 -13.08
CA VAL A 57 -9.22 3.89 -14.46
C VAL A 57 -10.64 3.34 -14.58
N LEU A 58 -11.57 4.21 -14.97
CA LEU A 58 -13.00 3.92 -14.99
C LEU A 58 -13.53 4.00 -16.43
N ALA A 59 -14.54 3.18 -16.73
CA ALA A 59 -15.42 3.45 -17.87
C ALA A 59 -16.33 4.65 -17.56
N SER A 60 -16.95 5.22 -18.60
CA SER A 60 -17.83 6.39 -18.48
C SER A 60 -19.06 6.18 -17.60
N ASP A 61 -19.46 4.92 -17.38
CA ASP A 61 -20.56 4.53 -16.49
C ASP A 61 -20.12 4.32 -15.02
N GLY A 62 -18.85 4.57 -14.70
CA GLY A 62 -18.29 4.39 -13.36
C GLY A 62 -17.87 2.95 -13.04
N THR A 63 -17.86 2.05 -14.02
CA THR A 63 -17.29 0.70 -13.86
C THR A 63 -15.78 0.77 -13.71
N VAL A 64 -15.23 0.09 -12.70
CA VAL A 64 -13.78 -0.01 -12.52
C VAL A 64 -13.19 -0.93 -13.58
N LEU A 65 -12.33 -0.37 -14.43
CA LEU A 65 -11.52 -1.13 -15.37
C LEU A 65 -10.20 -1.55 -14.72
N HIS A 66 -9.56 -0.62 -13.99
CA HIS A 66 -8.27 -0.86 -13.38
C HIS A 66 -8.08 -0.07 -12.08
N CYS A 67 -7.27 -0.60 -11.15
CA CYS A 67 -6.90 0.08 -9.92
C CYS A 67 -5.42 -0.18 -9.60
N MET A 68 -4.66 0.89 -9.49
CA MET A 68 -3.22 0.89 -9.22
C MET A 68 -2.97 1.58 -7.88
N PRO A 69 -2.77 0.82 -6.79
CA PRO A 69 -2.48 1.38 -5.48
C PRO A 69 -1.04 1.86 -5.41
N GLY A 70 -0.79 2.92 -4.66
CA GLY A 70 0.52 3.49 -4.41
C GLY A 70 1.14 4.21 -5.61
N TYR A 71 2.44 4.50 -5.49
CA TYR A 71 3.25 5.04 -6.57
C TYR A 71 3.39 4.04 -7.72
N TRP A 72 3.45 4.53 -8.96
CA TRP A 72 3.81 3.76 -10.15
C TRP A 72 4.81 4.54 -10.99
N ASN A 73 5.84 3.88 -11.50
CA ASN A 73 6.79 4.48 -12.42
C ASN A 73 6.05 4.99 -13.68
N PRO A 74 6.39 6.16 -14.23
CA PRO A 74 5.66 6.73 -15.38
C PRO A 74 5.53 5.79 -16.58
N THR A 75 6.58 5.03 -16.92
CA THR A 75 6.52 4.08 -18.05
C THR A 75 5.64 2.88 -17.74
N ASP A 76 5.68 2.39 -16.50
CA ASP A 76 4.84 1.26 -16.06
C ASP A 76 3.37 1.70 -15.96
N LEU A 77 3.11 2.92 -15.50
CA LEU A 77 1.77 3.51 -15.43
C LEU A 77 1.13 3.60 -16.82
N VAL A 78 1.86 4.08 -17.84
CA VAL A 78 1.34 4.12 -19.22
C VAL A 78 1.03 2.72 -19.74
N ARG A 79 1.87 1.72 -19.41
CA ARG A 79 1.58 0.33 -19.78
C ARG A 79 0.26 -0.16 -19.18
N GLU A 80 0.02 0.13 -17.90
CA GLU A 80 -1.23 -0.24 -17.22
C GLU A 80 -2.45 0.54 -17.72
N ILE A 81 -2.29 1.81 -18.11
CA ILE A 81 -3.36 2.58 -18.78
C ILE A 81 -3.71 1.95 -20.12
N GLY A 82 -2.70 1.59 -20.94
CA GLY A 82 -2.94 0.89 -22.20
C GLY A 82 -3.62 -0.47 -22.00
N PHE A 83 -3.32 -1.17 -20.90
CA PHE A 83 -4.03 -2.38 -20.52
C PHE A 83 -5.50 -2.11 -20.14
N ALA A 84 -5.78 -1.02 -19.42
CA ALA A 84 -7.15 -0.62 -19.10
C ALA A 84 -7.99 -0.31 -20.36
N ALA A 85 -7.39 0.22 -21.43
CA ALA A 85 -8.07 0.39 -22.72
C ALA A 85 -8.52 -0.96 -23.32
N ARG A 86 -7.70 -2.01 -23.24
CA ARG A 86 -8.10 -3.37 -23.67
C ARG A 86 -9.26 -3.92 -22.84
N LEU A 87 -9.30 -3.62 -21.54
CA LEU A 87 -10.42 -3.98 -20.67
C LEU A 87 -11.70 -3.20 -21.03
N HIS A 88 -11.56 -1.94 -21.46
CA HIS A 88 -12.66 -1.15 -21.97
C HIS A 88 -13.29 -1.76 -23.22
N ASP A 89 -12.47 -2.25 -24.15
CA ASP A 89 -12.97 -2.96 -25.35
C ASP A 89 -13.80 -4.20 -24.97
N VAL A 90 -13.36 -4.95 -23.95
CA VAL A 90 -14.14 -6.08 -23.42
C VAL A 90 -15.45 -5.60 -22.78
N TRP A 91 -15.40 -4.53 -21.99
CA TRP A 91 -16.57 -3.99 -21.29
C TRP A 91 -17.65 -3.53 -22.25
N THR A 92 -17.27 -2.82 -23.32
CA THR A 92 -18.21 -2.21 -24.26
C THR A 92 -18.64 -3.13 -25.39
N ASN A 93 -17.99 -4.29 -25.58
CA ASN A 93 -18.34 -5.22 -26.64
C ASN A 93 -19.79 -5.76 -26.46
N PRO A 94 -20.71 -5.50 -27.41
CA PRO A 94 -22.10 -5.95 -27.32
C PRO A 94 -22.29 -7.43 -27.64
N ALA A 95 -21.31 -8.07 -28.29
CA ALA A 95 -21.38 -9.49 -28.64
C ALA A 95 -21.04 -10.41 -27.45
N LEU A 96 -20.49 -9.87 -26.37
CA LEU A 96 -20.14 -10.62 -25.17
C LEU A 96 -21.24 -10.52 -24.13
N SER A 97 -21.69 -11.67 -23.62
CA SER A 97 -22.48 -11.73 -22.39
C SER A 97 -21.67 -11.25 -21.18
N GLU A 98 -22.38 -10.88 -20.12
CA GLU A 98 -21.75 -10.43 -18.87
C GLU A 98 -20.78 -11.47 -18.29
N GLY A 99 -21.16 -12.75 -18.29
CA GLY A 99 -20.31 -13.84 -17.83
C GLY A 99 -19.04 -14.02 -18.68
N GLN A 100 -19.14 -13.82 -20.00
CA GLN A 100 -17.97 -13.84 -20.89
C GLN A 100 -17.05 -12.65 -20.60
N LYS A 101 -17.61 -11.44 -20.42
CA LYS A 101 -16.84 -10.25 -20.05
C LYS A 101 -16.06 -10.47 -18.76
N ARG A 102 -16.72 -10.99 -17.71
CA ARG A 102 -16.05 -11.30 -16.43
C ARG A 102 -14.92 -12.32 -16.59
N THR A 103 -15.14 -13.36 -17.39
CA THR A 103 -14.13 -14.39 -17.67
C THR A 103 -12.94 -13.80 -18.41
N MET A 104 -13.19 -12.99 -19.45
CA MET A 104 -12.14 -12.31 -20.21
C MET A 104 -11.36 -11.32 -19.35
N PHE A 105 -12.04 -10.52 -18.51
CA PHE A 105 -11.41 -9.61 -17.56
C PHE A 105 -10.39 -10.33 -16.67
N ARG A 106 -10.82 -11.45 -16.06
CA ARG A 106 -9.95 -12.28 -15.22
C ARG A 106 -8.75 -12.79 -16.01
N ASN A 107 -8.98 -13.38 -17.17
CA ASN A 107 -7.92 -13.98 -17.97
C ASN A 107 -6.93 -12.92 -18.47
N LEU A 108 -7.41 -11.75 -18.86
CA LEU A 108 -6.57 -10.63 -19.30
C LEU A 108 -5.67 -10.13 -18.19
N HIS A 109 -6.17 -9.97 -16.97
CA HIS A 109 -5.33 -9.59 -15.82
C HIS A 109 -4.23 -10.62 -15.54
N LEU A 110 -4.59 -11.90 -15.49
CA LEU A 110 -3.65 -12.98 -15.20
C LEU A 110 -2.60 -13.14 -16.33
N ALA A 111 -3.00 -12.95 -17.59
CA ALA A 111 -2.09 -12.99 -18.72
C ALA A 111 -1.16 -11.77 -18.75
N HIS A 112 -1.70 -10.56 -18.59
CA HIS A 112 -0.93 -9.31 -18.69
C HIS A 112 0.16 -9.22 -17.63
N HIS A 113 -0.09 -9.68 -16.40
CA HIS A 113 0.95 -9.78 -15.37
C HIS A 113 2.16 -10.61 -15.85
N ASN A 114 1.93 -11.74 -16.52
CA ASN A 114 3.01 -12.60 -17.04
C ASN A 114 3.77 -11.96 -18.22
N GLU A 115 3.21 -10.91 -18.83
CA GLU A 115 3.83 -10.15 -19.92
C GLU A 115 4.64 -8.94 -19.41
N HIS A 116 4.68 -8.71 -18.10
CA HIS A 116 5.41 -7.58 -17.54
C HIS A 116 6.92 -7.67 -17.81
N PRO A 117 7.54 -6.59 -18.33
CA PRO A 117 8.99 -6.57 -18.53
C PRO A 117 9.72 -6.77 -17.20
N ALA A 118 10.87 -7.45 -17.23
CA ALA A 118 11.68 -7.70 -16.03
C ALA A 118 12.03 -6.40 -15.26
N ALA A 119 12.17 -5.28 -15.96
CA ALA A 119 12.41 -3.96 -15.34
C ALA A 119 11.23 -3.49 -14.49
N MET A 120 9.99 -3.68 -14.97
CA MET A 120 8.76 -3.39 -14.23
C MET A 120 8.63 -4.30 -13.02
N VAL A 121 8.79 -5.62 -13.21
CA VAL A 121 8.77 -6.60 -12.09
C VAL A 121 9.81 -6.24 -11.02
N LYS A 122 11.01 -5.82 -11.42
CA LYS A 122 12.05 -5.35 -10.49
C LYS A 122 11.62 -4.10 -9.72
N ARG A 123 10.93 -3.16 -10.36
CA ARG A 123 10.36 -1.95 -9.71
C ARG A 123 9.14 -2.27 -8.85
N SER A 124 8.45 -3.36 -9.09
CA SER A 124 7.28 -3.81 -8.32
C SER A 124 7.61 -4.70 -7.13
N LYS A 125 8.88 -4.79 -6.72
CA LYS A 125 9.21 -5.49 -5.47
C LYS A 125 8.57 -4.78 -4.29
N MET A 126 7.81 -5.51 -3.48
CA MET A 126 7.27 -4.98 -2.23
C MET A 126 8.42 -4.49 -1.34
N GLN A 127 8.23 -3.34 -0.68
CA GLN A 127 9.28 -2.76 0.15
C GLN A 127 9.56 -3.64 1.36
N GLY A 128 10.82 -3.74 1.76
CA GLY A 128 11.23 -4.68 2.82
C GLY A 128 10.54 -4.44 4.18
N PHE A 129 10.15 -3.20 4.48
CA PHE A 129 9.39 -2.92 5.71
C PHE A 129 7.93 -3.38 5.62
N ASP A 130 7.33 -3.41 4.43
CA ASP A 130 5.98 -3.94 4.20
C ASP A 130 6.01 -5.46 4.25
N GLN A 131 6.98 -6.09 3.61
CA GLN A 131 7.21 -7.54 3.70
C GLN A 131 7.36 -8.00 5.17
N LYS A 132 8.15 -7.28 5.96
CA LYS A 132 8.28 -7.54 7.41
C LYS A 132 6.99 -7.31 8.17
N TYR A 133 6.21 -6.30 7.79
CA TYR A 133 4.91 -6.04 8.40
C TYR A 133 3.93 -7.19 8.14
N GLU A 134 3.84 -7.66 6.89
CA GLU A 134 3.04 -8.81 6.48
C GLU A 134 3.46 -10.08 7.22
N ALA A 135 4.75 -10.41 7.20
CA ALA A 135 5.26 -11.59 7.89
C ALA A 135 5.02 -11.54 9.40
N LYS A 136 5.03 -10.34 10.01
CA LYS A 136 4.82 -10.19 11.45
C LYS A 136 3.36 -10.32 11.87
N HIS A 137 2.44 -9.78 11.07
CA HIS A 137 1.03 -9.65 11.49
C HIS A 137 0.09 -10.62 10.77
N ARG A 138 0.49 -11.14 9.59
CA ARG A 138 -0.36 -11.89 8.66
C ARG A 138 0.35 -13.07 8.01
N LEU A 139 1.33 -13.68 8.67
CA LEU A 139 2.19 -14.74 8.11
C LEU A 139 1.43 -15.88 7.43
N ALA A 140 0.28 -16.27 7.99
CA ALA A 140 -0.53 -17.40 7.53
C ALA A 140 -1.77 -16.99 6.73
N SER A 141 -2.06 -15.69 6.62
CA SER A 141 -3.33 -15.19 6.05
C SER A 141 -3.17 -14.13 4.98
N SER A 142 -1.97 -13.58 4.79
CA SER A 142 -1.71 -12.57 3.76
C SER A 142 -1.69 -13.22 2.38
N ASP A 143 -2.47 -12.67 1.45
CA ASP A 143 -2.44 -13.04 0.03
C ASP A 143 -1.19 -12.53 -0.71
N THR A 144 -0.35 -11.76 -0.01
CA THR A 144 0.92 -11.23 -0.52
C THR A 144 2.12 -12.14 -0.26
N ILE A 145 1.96 -13.16 0.58
CA ILE A 145 3.02 -14.11 0.95
C ILE A 145 2.89 -15.36 0.06
N LEU A 146 3.96 -15.69 -0.67
CA LEU A 146 4.07 -16.89 -1.50
C LEU A 146 4.52 -18.11 -0.69
N ASP A 147 5.43 -17.90 0.27
CA ASP A 147 5.98 -18.94 1.12
C ASP A 147 6.11 -18.44 2.56
N SER A 148 5.22 -18.90 3.44
CA SER A 148 5.21 -18.50 4.85
C SER A 148 6.46 -18.95 5.62
N ARG A 149 7.10 -20.06 5.23
CA ARG A 149 8.33 -20.53 5.90
C ARG A 149 9.49 -19.61 5.56
N LEU A 150 9.61 -19.25 4.29
CA LEU A 150 10.64 -18.32 3.84
C LEU A 150 10.35 -16.89 4.36
N ALA A 151 9.09 -16.45 4.38
CA ALA A 151 8.68 -15.15 4.91
C ALA A 151 9.00 -15.00 6.40
N ALA A 152 8.89 -16.07 7.20
CA ALA A 152 9.24 -16.05 8.62
C ALA A 152 10.71 -15.65 8.87
N GLN A 153 11.62 -15.93 7.92
CA GLN A 153 13.02 -15.53 8.03
C GLN A 153 13.21 -14.00 8.02
N SER A 154 12.26 -13.25 7.46
CA SER A 154 12.28 -11.77 7.46
C SER A 154 12.20 -11.16 8.87
N LEU A 155 11.77 -11.95 9.85
CA LEU A 155 11.65 -11.56 11.26
C LEU A 155 12.96 -11.78 12.03
N LEU A 156 13.93 -12.50 11.46
CA LEU A 156 15.22 -12.74 12.08
C LEU A 156 16.09 -11.46 12.02
N PRO A 157 16.67 -11.03 13.16
CA PRO A 157 17.58 -9.88 13.17
C PRO A 157 18.79 -10.10 12.24
N GLY A 158 19.15 -9.08 11.46
CA GLY A 158 20.36 -9.11 10.62
C GLY A 158 20.23 -9.87 9.30
N HIS A 159 19.11 -10.55 9.04
CA HIS A 159 18.90 -11.26 7.77
C HIS A 159 18.19 -10.38 6.74
N PRO A 160 18.60 -10.42 5.45
CA PRO A 160 17.88 -9.75 4.38
C PRO A 160 16.50 -10.39 4.21
N VAL A 161 15.52 -9.57 3.80
CA VAL A 161 14.17 -10.09 3.53
C VAL A 161 14.21 -10.96 2.27
N PRO A 162 13.83 -12.25 2.33
CA PRO A 162 13.84 -13.11 1.16
C PRO A 162 12.77 -12.66 0.17
N GLN A 163 13.17 -12.01 -0.93
CA GLN A 163 12.22 -11.45 -1.89
C GLN A 163 11.31 -12.51 -2.51
N ALA A 164 11.82 -13.73 -2.70
CA ALA A 164 11.05 -14.85 -3.25
C ALA A 164 9.90 -15.32 -2.32
N ALA A 165 9.86 -14.88 -1.06
CA ALA A 165 8.78 -15.23 -0.14
C ALA A 165 7.50 -14.42 -0.36
N PHE A 166 7.56 -13.36 -1.16
CA PHE A 166 6.48 -12.40 -1.32
C PHE A 166 6.17 -12.18 -2.80
N LYS A 167 4.89 -11.94 -3.10
CA LYS A 167 4.45 -11.46 -4.40
C LYS A 167 5.00 -10.07 -4.67
N THR A 168 5.21 -9.74 -5.93
CA THR A 168 5.42 -8.36 -6.35
C THR A 168 4.10 -7.58 -6.30
N THR A 169 4.16 -6.26 -6.17
CA THR A 169 2.98 -5.40 -6.04
C THR A 169 2.11 -5.38 -7.30
N ASP A 170 2.71 -5.54 -8.47
CA ASP A 170 1.98 -5.75 -9.73
C ASP A 170 1.23 -7.08 -9.72
N GLN A 171 1.85 -8.17 -9.26
CA GLN A 171 1.18 -9.46 -9.12
C GLN A 171 -0.01 -9.35 -8.16
N ILE A 172 0.17 -8.73 -6.99
CA ILE A 172 -0.89 -8.51 -5.99
C ILE A 172 -2.05 -7.72 -6.63
N MET A 173 -1.74 -6.65 -7.34
CA MET A 173 -2.72 -5.83 -8.02
C MET A 173 -3.51 -6.63 -9.05
N HIS A 174 -2.87 -7.36 -9.96
CA HIS A 174 -3.56 -8.14 -10.99
C HIS A 174 -4.37 -9.30 -10.41
N ASP A 175 -3.83 -10.04 -9.43
CA ASP A 175 -4.56 -11.10 -8.73
C ASP A 175 -5.85 -10.55 -8.08
N ARG A 176 -5.74 -9.42 -7.39
CA ARG A 176 -6.86 -8.78 -6.71
C ARG A 176 -7.88 -8.25 -7.72
N MET A 177 -7.44 -7.63 -8.82
CA MET A 177 -8.36 -7.17 -9.87
C MET A 177 -9.07 -8.35 -10.55
N ALA A 178 -8.35 -9.43 -10.86
CA ALA A 178 -8.90 -10.63 -11.50
C ALA A 178 -10.05 -11.29 -10.69
N SER A 179 -10.07 -11.07 -9.38
CA SER A 179 -11.17 -11.49 -8.48
C SER A 179 -12.36 -10.51 -8.42
N ARG A 180 -12.25 -9.31 -8.99
CA ARG A 180 -13.23 -8.21 -8.94
C ARG A 180 -13.60 -7.70 -10.35
N PRO A 181 -14.09 -8.55 -11.27
CA PRO A 181 -14.33 -8.13 -12.64
C PRO A 181 -15.49 -7.13 -12.75
N PHE A 182 -15.22 -5.99 -13.40
CA PHE A 182 -16.19 -4.94 -13.75
C PHE A 182 -17.12 -4.53 -12.60
N VAL A 183 -16.53 -4.29 -11.43
CA VAL A 183 -17.27 -3.81 -10.26
C VAL A 183 -17.51 -2.30 -10.40
N PRO A 184 -18.72 -1.78 -10.17
CA PRO A 184 -18.96 -0.34 -10.10
C PRO A 184 -18.10 0.32 -9.01
N TYR A 185 -17.56 1.51 -9.26
CA TYR A 185 -16.68 2.20 -8.31
C TYR A 185 -17.28 2.35 -6.91
N SER A 186 -18.58 2.66 -6.82
CA SER A 186 -19.31 2.77 -5.55
C SER A 186 -19.44 1.46 -4.75
N LYS A 187 -19.17 0.31 -5.38
CA LYS A 187 -19.20 -1.02 -4.76
C LYS A 187 -17.81 -1.64 -4.67
N PHE A 188 -16.77 -0.94 -5.13
CA PHE A 188 -15.41 -1.45 -5.09
C PHE A 188 -14.88 -1.38 -3.66
N ASP A 189 -14.51 -2.53 -3.10
CA ASP A 189 -13.92 -2.60 -1.77
C ASP A 189 -12.46 -2.14 -1.80
N THR A 190 -12.27 -0.82 -1.83
CA THR A 190 -10.95 -0.18 -1.84
C THR A 190 -10.16 -0.57 -0.61
N ALA A 191 -10.81 -0.68 0.55
CA ALA A 191 -10.15 -1.02 1.81
C ALA A 191 -9.44 -2.37 1.72
N ALA A 192 -10.15 -3.43 1.32
CA ALA A 192 -9.54 -4.74 1.14
C ALA A 192 -8.56 -4.78 -0.04
N PHE A 193 -8.80 -3.99 -1.09
CA PHE A 193 -7.96 -3.98 -2.29
C PHE A 193 -6.58 -3.37 -2.05
N VAL A 194 -6.47 -2.34 -1.20
CA VAL A 194 -5.20 -1.68 -0.90
C VAL A 194 -4.51 -2.22 0.34
N ASP A 195 -5.15 -3.15 1.07
CA ASP A 195 -4.65 -3.67 2.33
C ASP A 195 -3.46 -4.62 2.11
N TYR A 196 -2.27 -4.02 2.01
CA TYR A 196 -0.99 -4.67 2.11
C TYR A 196 0.07 -3.70 2.61
N GLY A 197 1.09 -4.24 3.27
CA GLY A 197 2.10 -3.44 3.93
C GLY A 197 1.57 -2.72 5.15
N ARG A 198 2.35 -1.75 5.63
CA ARG A 198 2.01 -1.00 6.84
C ARG A 198 1.26 0.29 6.50
N PRO A 199 0.32 0.76 7.35
CA PRO A 199 -0.37 2.03 7.12
C PRO A 199 0.53 3.27 7.19
N LYS A 200 1.66 3.20 7.92
CA LYS A 200 2.57 4.34 8.10
C LYS A 200 3.64 4.38 7.02
N TYR A 201 3.73 5.48 6.28
CA TYR A 201 4.86 5.75 5.38
C TYR A 201 5.66 6.96 5.85
N ASP A 202 6.97 6.80 5.98
CA ASP A 202 7.87 7.86 6.45
C ASP A 202 8.33 8.70 5.24
N LYS A 203 8.02 10.00 5.23
CA LYS A 203 8.47 10.93 4.19
C LYS A 203 9.83 11.51 4.56
N ASN A 204 10.89 10.75 4.27
CA ASN A 204 12.25 11.19 4.61
C ASN A 204 12.99 11.83 3.42
N GLU A 205 12.35 12.02 2.26
CA GLU A 205 13.05 12.48 1.04
C GLU A 205 13.68 13.87 1.21
N ASP A 206 12.96 14.82 1.82
CA ASP A 206 13.45 16.19 2.04
C ASP A 206 14.59 16.26 3.06
N PHE A 207 14.77 15.20 3.85
CA PHE A 207 15.80 15.10 4.89
C PHE A 207 16.95 14.20 4.45
N ARG A 208 17.01 13.74 3.19
CA ARG A 208 18.10 12.90 2.69
C ARG A 208 19.07 13.71 1.85
N ASN A 209 20.36 13.40 1.97
CA ASN A 209 21.36 13.86 1.01
C ASN A 209 21.34 13.02 -0.28
N ALA A 210 22.16 13.39 -1.26
CA ALA A 210 22.31 12.68 -2.53
C ALA A 210 22.70 11.19 -2.37
N ASN A 211 23.30 10.81 -1.23
CA ASN A 211 23.66 9.42 -0.91
C ASN A 211 22.51 8.66 -0.23
N GLY A 212 21.32 9.27 -0.10
CA GLY A 212 20.14 8.67 0.51
C GLY A 212 20.17 8.61 2.03
N VAL A 213 21.16 9.23 2.69
CA VAL A 213 21.31 9.26 4.15
C VAL A 213 20.51 10.42 4.73
N ILE A 214 19.74 10.16 5.79
CA ILE A 214 18.98 11.19 6.51
C ILE A 214 19.96 12.14 7.21
N THR A 215 20.01 13.40 6.79
CA THR A 215 20.89 14.45 7.31
C THR A 215 20.35 15.13 8.55
N ASP A 216 19.03 15.16 8.74
CA ASP A 216 18.38 15.67 9.95
C ASP A 216 17.32 14.68 10.49
N PRO A 217 17.74 13.69 11.31
CA PRO A 217 16.82 12.71 11.88
C PRO A 217 15.80 13.29 12.86
N GLU A 218 16.09 14.44 13.49
CA GLU A 218 15.18 15.04 14.48
C GLU A 218 14.08 15.85 13.80
N ALA A 219 14.39 16.59 12.73
CA ALA A 219 13.36 17.22 11.90
C ALA A 219 12.45 16.18 11.23
N ALA A 220 13.02 15.09 10.69
CA ALA A 220 12.25 13.99 10.10
C ALA A 220 11.24 13.36 11.09
N LYS A 221 11.60 13.24 12.38
CA LYS A 221 10.70 12.73 13.43
C LYS A 221 9.58 13.71 13.81
N LYS A 222 9.80 15.01 13.64
CA LYS A 222 8.86 16.08 14.01
C LYS A 222 7.92 16.48 12.88
N GLN A 223 8.10 15.90 11.68
CA GLN A 223 7.27 16.18 10.54
C GLN A 223 5.77 15.94 10.84
N GLU A 224 4.94 16.87 10.40
CA GLU A 224 3.49 16.73 10.47
C GLU A 224 3.04 15.56 9.58
N LEU A 225 2.19 14.71 10.15
CA LEU A 225 1.62 13.56 9.47
C LEU A 225 0.19 13.88 9.05
N LEU A 226 -0.16 13.53 7.82
CA LEU A 226 -1.52 13.58 7.28
C LEU A 226 -2.13 12.18 7.29
N GLY A 227 -3.47 12.11 7.28
CA GLY A 227 -4.24 10.87 7.25
C GLY A 227 -4.70 10.39 8.63
N GLN A 228 -4.96 9.09 8.75
CA GLN A 228 -5.50 8.45 9.98
C GLN A 228 -4.39 8.24 11.03
N VAL A 229 -3.78 9.32 11.50
CA VAL A 229 -2.70 9.28 12.49
C VAL A 229 -3.26 8.73 13.82
N PRO A 230 -2.77 7.59 14.33
CA PRO A 230 -3.25 7.05 15.59
C PRO A 230 -3.00 8.06 16.71
N GLU A 231 -4.02 8.35 17.51
CA GLU A 231 -3.85 9.17 18.71
C GLU A 231 -2.70 8.59 19.54
N LYS A 232 -1.74 9.45 19.93
CA LYS A 232 -0.67 9.07 20.84
C LYS A 232 -1.29 8.61 22.16
N LYS A 233 -1.62 7.32 22.30
CA LYS A 233 -2.00 6.73 23.58
C LYS A 233 -0.87 7.02 24.53
N ASN A 234 -1.11 7.93 25.49
CA ASN A 234 -0.17 8.35 26.52
C ASN A 234 0.39 7.12 27.25
N ARG A 235 1.48 6.56 26.73
CA ARG A 235 2.14 5.34 27.24
C ARG A 235 2.56 5.54 28.70
N LYS A 236 2.81 6.81 29.09
CA LYS A 236 3.07 7.25 30.47
C LYS A 236 1.91 6.97 31.45
N LYS A 237 0.63 7.09 31.04
CA LYS A 237 -0.52 6.86 31.94
C LYS A 237 -0.75 5.38 32.28
N ARG A 238 -0.45 4.43 31.36
CA ARG A 238 -0.54 2.99 31.66
C ARG A 238 0.62 2.49 32.52
N MET A 239 1.80 3.08 32.40
CA MET A 239 2.97 2.69 33.22
C MET A 239 2.81 3.17 34.67
N MET A 240 2.36 4.42 34.89
CA MET A 240 2.05 4.90 36.26
C MET A 240 0.94 4.08 36.93
N ARG A 241 -0.16 3.76 36.23
CA ARG A 241 -1.22 2.91 36.82
C ARG A 241 -0.75 1.51 37.19
N ARG A 242 0.21 0.93 36.46
CA ARG A 242 0.82 -0.36 36.83
C ARG A 242 1.72 -0.24 38.05
N VAL A 243 2.54 0.81 38.15
CA VAL A 243 3.43 1.01 39.32
C VAL A 243 2.62 1.28 40.59
N VAL A 244 1.57 2.10 40.52
CA VAL A 244 0.71 2.40 41.69
C VAL A 244 -0.08 1.15 42.15
N ASN A 245 -0.55 0.30 41.23
CA ASN A 245 -1.24 -0.94 41.62
C ASN A 245 -0.30 -2.03 42.18
N THR A 246 0.97 -2.05 41.77
CA THR A 246 1.96 -2.98 42.35
C THR A 246 2.44 -2.50 43.72
N ALA A 247 2.60 -1.19 43.92
CA ALA A 247 2.95 -0.61 45.22
C ALA A 247 1.81 -0.74 46.24
N GLY A 248 0.55 -0.53 45.84
CA GLY A 248 -0.62 -0.67 46.72
C GLY A 248 -0.91 -2.10 47.19
N ARG A 249 -0.54 -3.12 46.39
CA ARG A 249 -0.67 -4.54 46.80
C ARG A 249 0.48 -5.05 47.68
N GLY A 250 1.64 -4.37 47.67
CA GLY A 250 2.77 -4.72 48.54
C GLY A 250 2.57 -4.33 50.00
N VAL A 251 1.83 -3.23 50.26
CA VAL A 251 1.65 -2.71 51.63
C VAL A 251 0.54 -3.42 52.39
N ILE A 252 -0.50 -3.92 51.72
CA ILE A 252 -1.64 -4.57 52.40
C ILE A 252 -1.28 -5.99 52.89
N ASN A 253 -0.32 -6.68 52.27
CA ASN A 253 0.03 -8.06 52.63
C ASN A 253 1.08 -8.19 53.74
N TYR A 254 1.71 -7.10 54.19
CA TYR A 254 2.66 -7.13 55.32
C TYR A 254 2.03 -6.78 56.68
N GLY A 255 0.77 -6.33 56.72
CA GLY A 255 0.08 -5.95 57.96
C GLY A 255 -0.71 -7.05 58.67
N ILE A 256 -0.93 -8.21 58.05
CA ILE A 256 -1.83 -9.27 58.59
C ILE A 256 -1.06 -10.46 59.20
N ARG A 257 0.27 -10.47 59.16
CA ARG A 257 1.11 -11.58 59.69
C ARG A 257 1.74 -11.33 61.07
N ALA A 258 1.37 -10.27 61.77
CA ALA A 258 1.92 -9.92 63.10
C ALA A 258 0.94 -10.08 64.27
N LEU A 259 -0.15 -10.85 64.11
CA LEU A 259 -1.09 -11.16 65.19
C LEU A 259 -1.58 -12.61 65.09
N ARG A 260 -0.69 -13.57 65.37
CA ARG A 260 -1.02 -14.89 65.95
C ARG A 260 0.17 -15.42 66.72
#